data_AF-A0A0C9U8J8-F1
#
_entry.id   AF-A0A0C9U8J8-F1
#
_cell.length_a   1.000
_cell.length_b   1.000
_cell.length_c   1.000
_cell.angle_alpha   90.00
_cell.angle_beta   90.00
_cell.angle_gamma   90.00
#
_symmetry.space_group_name_H-M   'P 1'
#
loop_
_entity.id
_entity.type
_entity.pdbx_description
1 polymer ?
#
loop_
_entity_poly.entity_id
_entity_poly.type
_entity_poly.pdbx_seq_one_letter_code
_entity_poly.pdbx_strand_id
1 'polypeptide(L)'
;MKCDVRNLADPVPDKLEEHHIMGQSQNFPEDLTRFVQTNMGNPATSDFILKLRAHILPRIVAIHQEVNPKATLDMDVNLLDDSDDTTPRGRLSQFNHVLFEGNRIYRHHLLHINYTTYNLQHKFNSINPHTDHREIMLLSNSEGEHHPFSYAQVLRIFHANVMYTRPRSKDFQSH
;
A
#
# COMPACT_ATOMS: atom_id res chain seq x y z
N MET A 1 -14.90 40.26 -13.50
CA MET A 1 -14.99 38.83 -13.87
C MET A 1 -13.92 38.09 -13.08
N LYS A 2 -14.30 37.41 -11.98
CA LYS A 2 -13.42 36.51 -11.24
C LYS A 2 -13.91 35.09 -11.56
N CYS A 3 -13.05 34.28 -12.14
CA CYS A 3 -13.31 32.86 -12.36
C CYS A 3 -13.11 32.15 -11.02
N ASP A 4 -14.20 31.71 -10.39
CA ASP A 4 -14.16 30.80 -9.27
C ASP A 4 -13.85 29.39 -9.79
N VAL A 5 -12.57 29.00 -9.74
CA VAL A 5 -12.18 27.60 -9.87
C VAL A 5 -12.55 26.93 -8.55
N ARG A 6 -13.69 26.24 -8.54
CA ARG A 6 -14.07 25.34 -7.45
C ARG A 6 -13.01 24.24 -7.36
N ASN A 7 -12.10 24.37 -6.40
CA ASN A 7 -11.24 23.30 -5.94
C ASN A 7 -12.13 22.17 -5.41
N LEU A 8 -12.43 21.19 -6.26
CA LEU A 8 -13.03 19.92 -5.87
C LEU A 8 -11.93 19.03 -5.28
N ALA A 9 -11.37 19.45 -4.15
CA ALA A 9 -10.47 18.60 -3.37
C ALA A 9 -11.32 17.73 -2.44
N ASP A 10 -11.07 16.42 -2.45
CA ASP A 10 -11.73 15.48 -1.54
C ASP A 10 -11.43 15.88 -0.07
N PRO A 11 -12.43 15.86 0.83
CA PRO A 11 -12.21 16.19 2.23
C PRO A 11 -11.28 15.14 2.87
N VAL A 12 -10.15 15.60 3.40
CA VAL A 12 -9.19 14.79 4.14
C VAL A 12 -9.62 14.75 5.62
N PRO A 13 -9.88 13.56 6.22
CA PRO A 13 -10.35 13.46 7.61
C PRO A 13 -9.31 13.98 8.62
N ASP A 14 -9.68 14.86 9.55
CA ASP A 14 -8.75 15.34 10.59
C ASP A 14 -8.74 14.38 11.80
N LYS A 15 -7.99 13.28 11.69
CA LYS A 15 -7.84 12.27 12.75
C LYS A 15 -6.43 12.26 13.31
N LEU A 16 -6.22 12.97 14.43
CA LEU A 16 -4.90 13.18 15.03
C LEU A 16 -4.18 11.91 15.50
N GLU A 17 -4.91 10.82 15.72
CA GLU A 17 -4.35 9.52 16.14
C GLU A 17 -3.84 8.67 14.96
N GLU A 18 -4.28 8.96 13.74
CA GLU A 18 -3.84 8.23 12.55
C GLU A 18 -2.53 8.85 12.02
N HIS A 19 -1.46 8.06 11.91
CA HIS A 19 -0.16 8.53 11.40
C HIS A 19 -0.22 8.95 9.93
N HIS A 20 -1.08 8.30 9.13
CA HIS A 20 -1.26 8.60 7.71
C HIS A 20 -2.72 8.91 7.46
N ILE A 21 -2.99 10.09 6.90
CA ILE A 21 -4.32 10.52 6.54
C ILE A 21 -4.36 10.80 5.04
N MET A 22 -5.35 10.23 4.38
CA MET A 22 -5.63 10.48 2.97
C MET A 22 -7.14 10.55 2.72
N GLY A 23 -7.52 11.07 1.55
CA GLY A 23 -8.92 11.05 1.14
C GLY A 23 -9.48 9.62 1.12
N GLN A 24 -10.70 9.44 1.62
CA GLN A 24 -11.41 8.14 1.58
C GLN A 24 -12.38 8.04 0.40
N SER A 25 -12.51 9.13 -0.35
CA SER A 25 -13.33 9.23 -1.55
C SER A 25 -12.83 8.29 -2.63
N GLN A 26 -13.77 7.65 -3.32
CA GLN A 26 -13.55 6.75 -4.44
C GLN A 26 -13.85 7.43 -5.80
N ASN A 27 -13.85 8.77 -5.84
CA ASN A 27 -14.26 9.56 -7.00
C ASN A 27 -13.34 9.43 -8.23
N PHE A 28 -12.10 9.01 -8.03
CA PHE A 28 -11.10 8.85 -9.09
C PHE A 28 -10.63 7.39 -9.21
N PRO A 29 -11.51 6.46 -9.64
CA PRO A 29 -11.14 5.08 -9.85
C PRO A 29 -10.24 4.94 -11.09
N GLU A 30 -9.19 4.16 -10.95
CA GLU A 30 -8.30 3.76 -12.03
C GLU A 30 -8.26 2.23 -12.04
N ASP A 31 -8.60 1.62 -13.17
CA ASP A 31 -8.48 0.16 -13.33
C ASP A 31 -7.00 -0.21 -13.34
N LEU A 32 -6.62 -1.17 -12.51
CA LEU A 32 -5.24 -1.53 -12.24
C LEU A 32 -4.54 -2.09 -13.49
N THR A 33 -5.24 -2.89 -14.29
CA THR A 33 -4.71 -3.45 -15.53
C THR A 33 -4.53 -2.36 -16.57
N ARG A 34 -5.52 -1.49 -16.74
CA ARG A 34 -5.45 -0.35 -17.66
C ARG A 34 -4.36 0.63 -17.26
N PHE A 35 -4.16 0.86 -15.96
CA PHE A 35 -3.08 1.71 -15.44
C PHE A 35 -1.71 1.19 -15.89
N VAL A 36 -1.45 -0.10 -15.70
CA VAL A 36 -0.18 -0.71 -16.11
C VAL A 36 0.00 -0.66 -17.63
N GLN A 37 -1.06 -0.94 -18.39
CA GLN A 37 -1.03 -0.86 -19.86
C GLN A 37 -0.72 0.56 -20.35
N THR A 38 -1.36 1.57 -19.76
CA THR A 38 -1.19 2.98 -20.15
C THR A 38 0.22 3.50 -19.85
N ASN A 39 0.88 2.93 -18.84
CA ASN A 39 2.23 3.33 -18.43
C ASN A 39 3.31 2.35 -18.90
N MET A 40 3.03 1.51 -19.90
CA MET A 40 4.02 0.60 -20.45
C MET A 40 5.31 1.33 -20.87
N GLY A 41 6.45 0.75 -20.50
CA GLY A 41 7.77 1.33 -20.72
C GLY A 41 8.26 2.25 -19.59
N ASN A 42 7.40 2.64 -18.64
CA ASN A 42 7.82 3.35 -17.43
C ASN A 42 8.42 2.35 -16.40
N PRO A 43 9.69 2.51 -16.00
CA PRO A 43 10.34 1.63 -15.01
C PRO A 43 9.58 1.55 -13.67
N ALA A 44 8.92 2.63 -13.26
CA ALA A 44 8.15 2.67 -12.01
C ALA A 44 6.91 1.74 -12.03
N THR A 45 6.43 1.38 -13.22
CA THR A 45 5.26 0.50 -13.39
C THR A 45 5.62 -0.92 -13.81
N SER A 46 6.92 -1.24 -13.93
CA SER A 46 7.38 -2.62 -14.17
C SER A 46 6.95 -3.52 -13.03
N ASP A 47 6.23 -4.60 -13.36
CA ASP A 47 5.72 -5.60 -12.42
C ASP A 47 4.88 -4.99 -11.30
N PHE A 48 4.21 -3.85 -11.57
CA PHE A 48 3.53 -3.05 -10.56
C PHE A 48 2.55 -3.87 -9.70
N ILE A 49 1.68 -4.66 -10.34
CA ILE A 49 0.67 -5.47 -9.64
C ILE A 49 1.34 -6.50 -8.72
N LEU A 50 2.42 -7.12 -9.21
CA LEU A 50 3.17 -8.12 -8.46
C LEU A 50 3.83 -7.49 -7.23
N LYS A 51 4.55 -6.38 -7.42
CA LYS A 51 5.18 -5.61 -6.34
C LYS A 51 4.15 -5.11 -5.33
N LEU A 52 2.99 -4.65 -5.81
CA LEU A 52 1.90 -4.18 -4.96
C LEU A 52 1.35 -5.30 -4.08
N ARG A 53 1.08 -6.48 -4.65
CA ARG A 53 0.63 -7.66 -3.88
C ARG A 53 1.69 -8.10 -2.87
N ALA A 54 2.96 -8.16 -3.27
CA ALA A 54 4.07 -8.52 -2.40
C ALA A 54 4.23 -7.55 -1.22
N HIS A 55 3.95 -6.26 -1.43
CA HIS A 55 4.01 -5.24 -0.39
C HIS A 55 2.82 -5.27 0.58
N ILE A 56 1.62 -5.59 0.07
CA ILE A 56 0.40 -5.58 0.87
C ILE A 56 0.26 -6.83 1.74
N LEU A 57 0.62 -8.01 1.21
CA LEU A 57 0.48 -9.29 1.88
C LEU A 57 1.02 -9.29 3.34
N PRO A 58 2.29 -8.92 3.61
CA PRO A 58 2.82 -8.94 4.97
C PRO A 58 2.08 -7.99 5.92
N ARG A 59 1.55 -6.87 5.42
CA ARG A 59 0.78 -5.91 6.22
C ARG A 59 -0.56 -6.48 6.64
N ILE A 60 -1.24 -7.19 5.73
CA ILE A 60 -2.50 -7.87 6.04
C ILE A 60 -2.26 -8.96 7.10
N VAL A 61 -1.19 -9.75 6.95
CA VAL A 61 -0.83 -10.78 7.93
C VAL A 61 -0.59 -10.18 9.31
N ALA A 62 0.16 -9.08 9.41
CA ALA A 62 0.38 -8.38 10.68
C ALA A 62 -0.92 -7.89 11.34
N ILE A 63 -1.83 -7.28 10.56
CA ILE A 63 -3.14 -6.83 11.08
C ILE A 63 -3.96 -8.02 11.61
N HIS A 64 -3.95 -9.16 10.92
CA HIS A 64 -4.64 -10.35 11.40
C HIS A 64 -4.06 -10.92 12.69
N GLN A 65 -2.73 -10.85 12.87
CA GLN A 65 -2.05 -11.26 14.11
C GLN A 65 -2.43 -10.37 15.29
N GLU A 66 -2.54 -9.05 15.08
CA GLU A 66 -2.96 -8.10 16.12
C GLU A 66 -4.42 -8.32 16.55
N VAL A 67 -5.32 -8.55 15.59
CA VAL A 67 -6.76 -8.67 15.87
C VAL A 67 -7.13 -10.04 16.45
N ASN A 68 -6.42 -11.12 16.07
CA ASN A 68 -6.69 -12.46 16.58
C ASN A 68 -5.40 -13.28 16.76
N PRO A 69 -4.70 -13.13 17.89
CA PRO A 69 -3.45 -13.84 18.18
C PRO A 69 -3.63 -15.35 18.43
N LYS A 70 -4.86 -15.88 18.40
CA LYS A 70 -5.16 -17.32 18.51
C LYS A 70 -5.46 -17.99 17.16
N ALA A 71 -5.73 -17.22 16.10
CA ALA A 71 -5.96 -17.73 14.74
C ALA A 71 -4.65 -18.07 13.98
N THR A 72 -3.51 -17.75 14.58
CA THR A 72 -2.13 -17.94 14.08
C THR A 72 -1.71 -19.40 13.97
N LEU A 73 -2.29 -20.31 14.76
CA LEU A 73 -1.95 -21.75 14.70
C LEU A 73 -2.22 -22.38 13.32
N ASP A 74 -3.08 -21.76 12.51
CA ASP A 74 -3.42 -22.21 11.16
C ASP A 74 -2.79 -21.32 10.05
N MET A 75 -2.03 -20.28 10.40
CA MET A 75 -1.36 -19.37 9.44
C MET A 75 0.14 -19.68 9.27
N ASP A 76 0.76 -20.31 10.27
CA ASP A 76 2.21 -20.50 10.34
C ASP A 76 2.72 -21.80 9.69
N VAL A 77 1.86 -22.61 9.06
CA VAL A 77 2.29 -23.88 8.42
C VAL A 77 2.34 -23.87 6.90
N ASN A 78 1.85 -22.85 6.19
CA ASN A 78 1.86 -22.83 4.70
C ASN A 78 2.61 -21.66 4.05
N LEU A 79 3.02 -20.63 4.81
CA LEU A 79 3.94 -19.60 4.29
C LEU A 79 5.42 -20.02 4.41
N LEU A 80 5.66 -21.03 5.25
CA LEU A 80 6.96 -21.65 5.53
C LEU A 80 6.87 -23.19 5.37
N ASP A 81 5.88 -23.74 4.64
CA ASP A 81 5.90 -25.18 4.33
C ASP A 81 7.03 -25.42 3.37
N ASP A 82 8.05 -26.08 3.90
CA ASP A 82 9.31 -26.52 3.32
C ASP A 82 9.08 -27.64 2.29
N SER A 83 8.09 -27.46 1.41
CA SER A 83 8.12 -28.14 0.13
C SER A 83 9.07 -27.34 -0.75
N ASP A 84 10.26 -27.92 -0.92
CA ASP A 84 11.43 -27.58 -1.75
C ASP A 84 11.09 -27.11 -3.19
N ASP A 85 10.25 -26.09 -3.31
CA ASP A 85 9.91 -25.39 -4.53
C ASP A 85 10.24 -23.92 -4.31
N THR A 86 11.53 -23.65 -4.14
CA THR A 86 12.16 -22.32 -4.23
C THR A 86 11.99 -21.71 -5.64
N THR A 87 11.13 -22.28 -6.47
CA THR A 87 10.76 -21.76 -7.75
C THR A 87 9.97 -20.46 -7.55
N PRO A 88 10.26 -19.39 -8.30
CA PRO A 88 9.53 -18.12 -8.23
C PRO A 88 8.00 -18.30 -8.26
N ARG A 89 7.53 -19.34 -8.93
CA ARG A 89 6.13 -19.72 -9.11
C ARG A 89 5.37 -20.01 -7.81
N GLY A 90 6.01 -20.62 -6.81
CA GLY A 90 5.39 -20.88 -5.49
C GLY A 90 5.06 -19.58 -4.75
N ARG A 91 6.01 -18.64 -4.72
CA ARG A 91 5.81 -17.30 -4.13
C ARG A 91 4.77 -16.47 -4.88
N LEU A 92 4.74 -16.57 -6.22
CA LEU A 92 3.71 -15.92 -7.04
C LEU A 92 2.30 -16.41 -6.71
N SER A 93 2.17 -17.68 -6.33
CA SER A 93 0.89 -18.29 -5.98
C SER A 93 0.34 -17.72 -4.67
N GLN A 94 1.21 -17.37 -3.71
CA GLN A 94 0.81 -16.72 -2.46
C GLN A 94 0.20 -15.33 -2.70
N PHE A 95 0.67 -14.60 -3.71
CA PHE A 95 0.14 -13.27 -4.05
C PHE A 95 -1.28 -13.31 -4.63
N ASN A 96 -1.75 -14.48 -5.13
CA ASN A 96 -3.12 -14.62 -5.64
C ASN A 96 -4.19 -14.50 -4.54
N HIS A 97 -3.79 -14.62 -3.27
CA HIS A 97 -4.68 -14.44 -2.13
C HIS A 97 -5.03 -12.97 -1.85
N VAL A 98 -4.28 -12.02 -2.44
CA VAL A 98 -4.53 -10.57 -2.32
C VAL A 98 -5.36 -10.10 -3.52
N LEU A 99 -6.63 -9.79 -3.24
CA LEU A 99 -7.62 -9.36 -4.23
C LEU A 99 -7.91 -7.87 -4.08
N PHE A 100 -7.92 -7.14 -5.20
CA PHE A 100 -8.33 -5.74 -5.26
C PHE A 100 -9.80 -5.67 -5.64
N GLU A 101 -10.61 -4.98 -4.85
CA GLU A 101 -12.04 -4.83 -5.12
C GLU A 101 -12.25 -4.18 -6.49
N GLY A 102 -12.97 -4.88 -7.37
CA GLY A 102 -13.26 -4.40 -8.73
C GLY A 102 -12.03 -4.16 -9.61
N ASN A 103 -10.86 -4.72 -9.28
CA ASN A 103 -9.58 -4.45 -9.96
C ASN A 103 -9.21 -2.95 -9.99
N ARG A 104 -9.60 -2.19 -8.96
CA ARG A 104 -9.46 -0.73 -8.93
C ARG A 104 -8.53 -0.25 -7.84
N ILE A 105 -7.84 0.84 -8.19
CA ILE A 105 -7.15 1.71 -7.24
C ILE A 105 -7.73 3.11 -7.40
N TYR A 106 -7.74 3.89 -6.34
CA TYR A 106 -8.37 5.19 -6.31
C TYR A 106 -7.31 6.25 -6.07
N ARG A 107 -7.19 7.17 -7.03
CA ARG A 107 -6.13 8.17 -7.05
C ARG A 107 -6.45 9.34 -6.13
N HIS A 108 -5.44 9.77 -5.39
CA HIS A 108 -5.48 10.93 -4.50
C HIS A 108 -4.40 11.94 -4.83
N HIS A 109 -4.66 13.20 -4.52
CA HIS A 109 -3.72 14.30 -4.76
C HIS A 109 -2.97 14.73 -3.50
N LEU A 110 -3.45 14.33 -2.32
CA LEU A 110 -2.94 14.79 -1.04
C LEU A 110 -2.80 13.63 -0.06
N LEU A 111 -1.63 13.55 0.60
CA LEU A 111 -1.36 12.67 1.73
C LEU A 111 -0.85 13.53 2.89
N HIS A 112 -1.46 13.40 4.05
CA HIS A 112 -0.99 14.00 5.29
C HIS A 112 -0.32 12.94 6.15
N ILE A 113 0.86 13.26 6.65
CA ILE A 113 1.59 12.42 7.62
C ILE A 113 1.64 13.19 8.92
N ASN A 114 0.94 12.69 9.92
CA ASN A 114 0.91 13.29 11.25
C ASN A 114 2.18 12.94 12.01
N TYR A 115 2.72 13.93 12.71
CA TYR A 115 3.86 13.76 13.59
C TYR A 115 3.71 14.64 14.82
N THR A 116 4.29 14.19 15.93
CA THR A 116 4.34 14.96 17.17
C THR A 116 5.69 15.66 17.26
N THR A 117 5.67 16.95 17.54
CA THR A 117 6.89 17.69 17.85
C THR A 117 7.26 17.50 19.32
N TYR A 118 8.51 17.81 19.68
CA TYR A 118 9.03 17.67 21.04
C TYR A 118 8.17 18.36 22.11
N ASN A 119 7.59 19.52 21.77
CA ASN A 119 6.65 20.26 22.60
C ASN A 119 5.22 19.67 22.60
N LEU A 120 5.07 18.39 22.26
CA LEU A 120 3.81 17.63 22.20
C LEU A 120 2.73 18.29 21.35
N GLN A 121 3.13 19.09 20.35
CA GLN A 121 2.18 19.65 19.39
C GLN A 121 2.00 18.64 18.26
N HIS A 122 0.75 18.43 17.88
CA HIS A 122 0.43 17.66 16.67
C HIS A 122 0.64 18.56 15.46
N LYS A 123 1.48 18.11 14.53
CA LYS A 123 1.69 18.72 13.23
C LYS A 123 1.54 17.67 12.13
N PHE A 124 1.48 18.12 10.89
CA PHE A 124 1.42 17.25 9.74
C PHE A 124 2.32 17.75 8.62
N ASN A 125 2.89 16.81 7.88
CA ASN A 125 3.56 17.05 6.62
C ASN A 125 2.57 16.75 5.50
N SER A 126 2.46 17.65 4.53
CA SER A 126 1.58 17.47 3.38
C SER A 126 2.40 17.11 2.15
N ILE A 127 2.03 16.00 1.50
CA ILE A 127 2.65 15.52 0.27
C ILE A 127 1.63 15.68 -0.85
N ASN A 128 2.00 16.44 -1.88
CA ASN A 128 1.20 16.61 -3.08
C ASN A 128 2.05 16.39 -4.34
N PRO A 129 1.84 15.28 -5.07
CA PRO A 129 2.60 14.94 -6.29
C PRO A 129 2.54 15.99 -7.41
N HIS A 130 1.54 16.87 -7.39
CA HIS A 130 1.30 17.89 -8.41
C HIS A 130 1.91 19.26 -8.05
N THR A 131 2.55 19.39 -6.89
CA THR A 131 3.24 20.62 -6.47
C THR A 131 4.72 20.34 -6.22
N ASP A 132 5.46 21.36 -5.81
CA ASP A 132 6.87 21.24 -5.41
C ASP A 132 7.04 20.46 -4.09
N HIS A 133 5.94 20.13 -3.38
CA HIS A 133 5.95 19.35 -2.13
C HIS A 133 5.74 17.85 -2.38
N ARG A 134 6.53 17.28 -3.30
CA ARG A 134 6.45 15.85 -3.69
C ARG A 134 7.72 15.06 -3.39
N GLU A 135 8.76 15.73 -2.92
CA GLU A 135 10.04 15.11 -2.57
C GLU A 135 9.99 14.65 -1.12
N ILE A 136 10.43 13.42 -0.88
CA ILE A 136 10.44 12.80 0.44
C ILE A 136 11.84 12.28 0.77
N MET A 137 12.15 12.30 2.06
CA MET A 137 13.37 11.74 2.63
C MET A 137 13.00 10.45 3.38
N LEU A 138 13.75 9.38 3.11
CA LEU A 138 13.59 8.08 3.76
C LEU A 138 14.88 7.74 4.50
N LEU A 139 14.76 6.94 5.56
CA LEU A 139 15.93 6.34 6.18
C LEU A 139 16.56 5.34 5.20
N SER A 140 17.86 5.48 4.95
CA SER A 140 18.57 4.52 4.10
C SER A 140 18.72 3.20 4.85
N ASN A 141 18.53 2.08 4.14
CA ASN A 141 18.70 0.73 4.69
C ASN A 141 20.15 0.23 4.55
N SER A 142 21.05 1.02 3.95
CA SER A 142 22.46 0.65 3.75
C SER A 142 23.31 1.09 4.95
N GLU A 143 23.58 0.15 5.84
CA GLU A 143 24.61 0.27 6.89
C GLU A 143 25.99 0.41 6.20
N GLY A 144 26.41 1.63 5.84
CA GLY A 144 27.75 1.88 5.28
C GLY A 144 27.88 2.99 4.24
N GLU A 145 26.80 3.63 3.80
CA GLU A 145 26.90 4.82 2.93
C GLU A 145 27.25 6.08 3.73
N HIS A 146 27.90 7.05 3.09
CA HIS A 146 28.25 8.36 3.68
C HIS A 146 27.02 9.19 4.12
N HIS A 147 25.80 8.81 3.70
CA HIS A 147 24.57 9.52 4.01
C HIS A 147 23.51 8.60 4.61
N PRO A 148 22.94 8.93 5.77
CA PRO A 148 21.94 8.10 6.44
C PRO A 148 20.54 8.15 5.77
N PHE A 149 20.37 8.96 4.73
CA PHE A 149 19.07 9.22 4.13
C PHE A 149 19.07 9.00 2.61
N SER A 150 17.97 8.43 2.13
CA SER A 150 17.63 8.31 0.72
C SER A 150 16.56 9.33 0.33
N TYR A 151 16.58 9.79 -0.91
CA TYR A 151 15.62 10.75 -1.42
C TYR A 151 14.76 10.10 -2.51
N ALA A 152 13.47 10.37 -2.49
CA ALA A 152 12.54 9.90 -3.51
C ALA A 152 11.55 10.98 -3.90
N GLN A 153 11.03 10.88 -5.13
CA GLN A 153 9.97 11.73 -5.62
C GLN A 153 8.66 10.93 -5.70
N VAL A 154 7.62 11.44 -5.06
CA VAL A 154 6.29 10.83 -5.10
C VAL A 154 5.61 11.20 -6.43
N LEU A 155 5.33 10.19 -7.24
CA LEU A 155 4.69 10.38 -8.55
C LEU A 155 3.17 10.45 -8.45
N ARG A 156 2.56 9.57 -7.64
CA ARG A 156 1.12 9.45 -7.43
C ARG A 156 0.83 8.84 -6.08
N ILE A 157 -0.34 9.16 -5.52
CA ILE A 157 -0.87 8.58 -4.28
C ILE A 157 -2.14 7.81 -4.64
N PHE A 158 -2.27 6.60 -4.10
CA PHE A 158 -3.42 5.74 -4.32
C PHE A 158 -3.87 5.11 -3.01
N HIS A 159 -5.18 4.88 -2.86
CA HIS A 159 -5.66 3.84 -1.95
C HIS A 159 -6.30 2.71 -2.77
N ALA A 160 -6.44 1.56 -2.13
CA ALA A 160 -7.08 0.40 -2.70
C ALA A 160 -7.88 -0.31 -1.63
N ASN A 161 -9.06 -0.82 -1.98
CA ASN A 161 -9.79 -1.73 -1.13
C ASN A 161 -9.28 -3.15 -1.42
N VAL A 162 -8.77 -3.80 -0.39
CA VAL A 162 -8.11 -5.10 -0.53
C VAL A 162 -8.82 -6.13 0.32
N MET A 163 -9.05 -7.29 -0.27
CA MET A 163 -9.54 -8.49 0.40
C MET A 163 -8.45 -9.55 0.39
N TYR A 164 -8.30 -10.23 1.52
CA TYR A 164 -7.41 -11.38 1.64
C TYR A 164 -8.22 -12.66 1.74
N THR A 165 -7.95 -13.60 0.83
CA THR A 165 -8.58 -14.92 0.83
C THR A 165 -7.62 -15.91 1.43
N ARG A 166 -7.98 -16.49 2.58
CA ARG A 166 -7.17 -17.52 3.21
C ARG A 166 -6.96 -18.70 2.25
N PRO A 167 -5.75 -19.25 2.11
CA PRO A 167 -5.57 -20.53 1.42
C PRO A 167 -6.45 -21.57 2.11
N ARG A 168 -7.35 -22.23 1.37
CA ARG A 168 -8.18 -23.32 1.91
C ARG A 168 -7.24 -24.43 2.41
N SER A 169 -7.37 -24.81 3.69
CA SER A 169 -6.94 -26.14 4.13
C SER A 169 -7.79 -27.17 3.37
N LYS A 170 -7.16 -28.26 2.95
CA LYS A 170 -7.80 -29.31 2.13
C LYS A 170 -9.09 -29.79 2.80
N ASP A 171 -10.22 -29.63 2.10
CA ASP A 171 -11.51 -30.15 2.56
C ASP A 171 -11.46 -31.70 2.63
N PHE A 172 -12.09 -32.23 3.68
CA PHE A 172 -12.14 -33.63 4.11
C PHE A 172 -12.35 -34.64 2.97
N GLN A 173 -11.53 -35.70 2.94
CA GLN A 173 -11.89 -36.95 2.29
C GLN A 173 -12.98 -37.64 3.12
N SER A 174 -14.21 -37.66 2.61
CA SER A 174 -15.25 -38.57 3.05
C SER A 174 -14.92 -39.98 2.57
N HIS A 175 -14.84 -40.91 3.51
CA HIS A 175 -14.75 -42.36 3.27
C HIS A 175 -16.08 -43.03 3.61
#